data_AF-A0AAN6XHB5-F1
#
_entry.id   AF-A0AAN6XHB5-F1
#
_cell.length_a   1.000
_cell.length_b   1.000
_cell.length_c   1.000
_cell.angle_alpha   90.00
_cell.angle_beta   90.00
_cell.angle_gamma   90.00
#
_symmetry.space_group_name_H-M   'P 1'
#
loop_
_entity.id
_entity.type
_entity.pdbx_description
1 polymer ?
#
loop_
_entity_poly.entity_id
_entity_poly.type
_entity_poly.pdbx_seq_one_letter_code
_entity_poly.pdbx_strand_id
1 'polypeptide(L)'
;MSALQKGRMASQQFPTQNGRTVSVVAMSSNGTALPTPLMSYYFNLPRDSACVISVNKTRKAPRFYDEPLTIPAREIECWDQSRIEEEARTIRTQYPAVAESIVVPGSWEDLYRYFDAHDLWLQGAWNLWAVIDELGYQNQKMKCYSQKIEEIRNMGPRFPLQPYEQAMINDFVEGWVSFMENRLTLIEWDGSRDILQLLSPVDWKDGGIEGLNQTQADFLRDELTYWHGHWRERYENPARFFPTDQWHHLGGKYAKKDSLPGPKKRFGMLCLQLLVFSQC
;
A
#
# COMPACT_ATOMS: atom_id res chain seq x y z
N MET A 1 33.63 -18.57 -6.78
CA MET A 1 32.42 -17.84 -6.34
C MET A 1 32.83 -16.95 -5.18
N SER A 2 33.06 -15.66 -5.44
CA SER A 2 33.54 -14.69 -4.45
C SER A 2 32.35 -14.14 -3.68
N ALA A 3 32.36 -14.28 -2.35
CA ALA A 3 31.40 -13.65 -1.47
C ALA A 3 31.52 -12.12 -1.60
N LEU A 4 30.42 -11.45 -1.96
CA LEU A 4 30.32 -10.00 -1.92
C LEU A 4 30.59 -9.54 -0.48
N GLN A 5 31.70 -8.82 -0.28
CA GLN A 5 32.05 -8.18 0.99
C GLN A 5 30.90 -7.29 1.46
N LYS A 6 30.46 -7.48 2.71
CA LYS A 6 29.66 -6.50 3.45
C LYS A 6 30.32 -5.13 3.31
N GLY A 7 29.61 -4.18 2.70
CA GLY A 7 30.04 -2.77 2.63
C GLY A 7 30.41 -2.21 1.26
N ARG A 8 30.22 -2.92 0.13
CA ARG A 8 30.36 -2.30 -1.20
C ARG A 8 29.01 -1.91 -1.79
N MET A 9 28.76 -0.61 -1.84
CA MET A 9 27.63 -0.01 -2.57
C MET A 9 27.78 -0.29 -4.07
N ALA A 10 26.84 -1.04 -4.64
CA ALA A 10 26.70 -1.17 -6.09
C ALA A 10 25.82 -0.01 -6.58
N SER A 11 26.45 0.99 -7.20
CA SER A 11 25.74 2.11 -7.84
C SER A 11 25.09 1.63 -9.14
N GLN A 12 23.82 1.27 -9.10
CA GLN A 12 22.98 1.30 -10.30
C GLN A 12 22.30 2.67 -10.36
N GLN A 13 22.62 3.43 -11.41
CA GLN A 13 22.03 4.74 -11.67
C GLN A 13 20.71 4.53 -12.40
N PHE A 14 19.60 5.00 -11.82
CA PHE A 14 18.33 5.13 -12.52
C PHE A 14 18.30 6.51 -13.21
N PRO A 15 18.20 6.59 -14.55
CA PRO A 15 18.17 7.87 -15.23
C PRO A 15 16.81 8.53 -15.03
N THR A 16 16.76 9.80 -14.62
CA THR A 16 15.60 10.66 -14.89
C THR A 16 16.02 12.11 -15.13
N GLN A 17 15.31 12.74 -16.06
CA GLN A 17 15.41 14.15 -16.46
C GLN A 17 14.94 15.08 -15.31
N ASN A 18 15.45 16.32 -15.29
CA ASN A 18 14.99 17.47 -14.48
C ASN A 18 15.52 17.64 -13.05
N GLY A 19 16.79 17.31 -12.77
CA GLY A 19 17.47 17.78 -11.54
C GLY A 19 16.98 17.18 -10.21
N ARG A 20 16.23 16.07 -10.26
CA ARG A 20 15.78 15.31 -9.09
C ARG A 20 16.89 14.42 -8.53
N THR A 21 16.83 14.14 -7.23
CA THR A 21 17.80 13.24 -6.57
C THR A 21 17.76 11.83 -7.17
N VAL A 22 18.93 11.33 -7.58
CA VAL A 22 19.12 9.96 -8.08
C VAL A 22 19.09 8.97 -6.92
N SER A 23 18.52 7.79 -7.15
CA SER A 23 18.55 6.66 -6.22
C SER A 23 19.80 5.80 -6.43
N VAL A 24 20.38 5.32 -5.35
CA VAL A 24 21.36 4.23 -5.31
C VAL A 24 20.80 3.07 -4.51
N VAL A 25 21.36 1.88 -4.68
CA VAL A 25 20.93 0.70 -3.92
C VAL A 25 21.87 0.49 -2.74
N ALA A 26 21.31 0.45 -1.53
CA ALA A 26 22.04 0.13 -0.31
C ALA A 26 21.48 -1.14 0.34
N MET A 27 22.33 -1.91 1.01
CA MET A 27 21.88 -3.08 1.77
C MET A 27 21.45 -2.64 3.16
N SER A 28 20.23 -2.99 3.55
CA SER A 28 19.73 -2.86 4.91
C SER A 28 20.40 -3.86 5.86
N SER A 29 20.22 -3.65 7.16
CA SER A 29 20.71 -4.56 8.21
C SER A 29 20.09 -5.96 8.14
N ASN A 30 18.85 -6.09 7.65
CA ASN A 30 18.18 -7.37 7.41
C ASN A 30 18.50 -7.99 6.03
N GLY A 31 19.43 -7.41 5.27
CA GLY A 31 19.94 -7.99 4.01
C GLY A 31 19.04 -7.74 2.80
N THR A 32 18.08 -6.82 2.90
CA THR A 32 17.24 -6.35 1.79
C THR A 32 17.93 -5.20 1.06
N ALA A 33 17.84 -5.17 -0.26
CA ALA A 33 18.34 -4.06 -1.05
C ALA A 33 17.28 -2.94 -1.08
N LEU A 34 17.68 -1.74 -0.67
CA LEU A 34 16.80 -0.59 -0.56
C LEU A 34 17.21 0.49 -1.56
N PRO A 35 16.26 1.03 -2.35
CA PRO A 35 16.47 2.29 -3.05
C PRO A 35 16.65 3.40 -2.00
N THR A 36 17.80 4.06 -2.02
CA THR A 36 18.09 5.21 -1.15
C THR A 36 18.50 6.40 -2.00
N PRO A 37 18.11 7.62 -1.61
CA PRO A 37 18.66 8.80 -2.26
C PRO A 37 20.18 8.88 -2.04
N LEU A 38 20.85 9.64 -2.91
CA LEU A 38 22.25 10.02 -2.71
C LEU A 38 22.44 10.75 -1.38
N MET A 39 23.64 10.63 -0.82
CA MET A 39 24.00 11.24 0.46
C MET A 39 23.69 12.75 0.54
N SER A 40 23.87 13.48 -0.57
CA SER A 40 23.56 14.92 -0.67
C SER A 40 22.11 15.27 -0.32
N TYR A 41 21.16 14.36 -0.55
CA TYR A 41 19.75 14.55 -0.22
C TYR A 41 19.53 14.89 1.26
N TYR A 42 20.29 14.30 2.18
CA TYR A 42 20.10 14.55 3.60
C TYR A 42 20.60 15.94 4.04
N PHE A 43 21.43 16.60 3.22
CA PHE A 43 21.97 17.94 3.47
C PHE A 43 21.23 19.04 2.71
N ASN A 44 20.47 18.66 1.69
CA ASN A 44 19.81 19.58 0.77
C ASN A 44 18.35 19.88 1.15
N LEU A 45 17.95 19.61 2.39
CA LEU A 45 16.61 19.98 2.88
C LEU A 45 16.43 21.52 2.80
N PRO A 46 15.48 22.03 2.00
CA PRO A 46 15.20 23.46 1.93
C PRO A 46 14.82 24.02 3.30
N ARG A 47 15.33 25.21 3.64
CA ARG A 47 15.15 25.83 4.98
C ARG A 47 13.70 26.21 5.29
N ASP A 48 12.88 26.35 4.25
CA ASP A 48 11.45 26.65 4.29
C ASP A 48 10.58 25.38 4.21
N SER A 49 11.17 24.18 4.24
CA SER A 49 10.42 22.92 4.23
C SER A 49 9.52 22.79 5.46
N ALA A 50 8.26 22.42 5.22
CA ALA A 50 7.26 22.36 6.28
C ALA A 50 7.52 21.22 7.29
N CYS A 51 8.05 20.08 6.83
CA CYS A 51 8.36 18.89 7.63
C CYS A 51 7.25 18.55 8.65
N VAL A 52 5.98 18.60 8.23
CA VAL A 52 4.84 18.75 9.14
C VAL A 52 4.72 17.61 10.16
N ILE A 53 5.13 16.39 9.81
CA ILE A 53 5.08 15.23 10.72
C ILE A 53 6.22 15.33 11.75
N SER A 54 7.46 15.56 11.31
CA SER A 54 8.62 15.72 12.21
C SER A 54 8.45 16.91 13.17
N VAL A 55 7.98 18.04 12.66
CA VAL A 55 7.74 19.26 13.42
C VAL A 55 6.63 19.06 14.44
N ASN A 56 5.48 18.49 14.04
CA ASN A 56 4.38 18.26 14.98
C ASN A 56 4.75 17.24 16.07
N LYS A 57 5.50 16.19 15.72
CA LYS A 57 5.98 15.16 16.65
C LYS A 57 6.90 15.75 17.73
N THR A 58 7.80 16.65 17.34
CA THR A 58 8.80 17.22 18.25
C THR A 58 8.36 18.54 18.89
N ARG A 59 7.33 19.19 18.33
CA ARG A 59 6.94 20.59 18.58
C ARG A 59 8.11 21.56 18.43
N LYS A 60 9.05 21.25 17.53
CA LYS A 60 10.28 22.02 17.28
C LYS A 60 10.41 22.30 15.78
N ALA A 61 11.21 23.31 15.44
CA ALA A 61 11.58 23.59 14.06
C ALA A 61 12.23 22.36 13.39
N PRO A 62 12.17 22.24 12.04
CA PRO A 62 12.84 21.16 11.32
C PRO A 62 14.31 21.02 11.71
N ARG A 63 14.78 19.79 11.89
CA ARG A 63 16.20 19.52 12.15
C ARG A 63 16.95 19.35 10.82
N PHE A 64 18.14 19.93 10.75
CA PHE A 64 19.01 19.93 9.58
C PHE A 64 20.35 19.29 9.92
N TYR A 65 21.01 18.72 8.90
CA TYR A 65 22.43 18.43 8.96
C TYR A 65 23.17 19.51 8.17
N ASP A 66 23.94 20.33 8.87
CA ASP A 66 24.70 21.42 8.24
C ASP A 66 26.05 20.92 7.69
N GLU A 67 26.59 19.83 8.23
CA GLU A 67 27.88 19.26 7.82
C GLU A 67 27.86 17.73 7.76
N PRO A 68 28.48 17.09 6.74
CA PRO A 68 28.55 15.63 6.62
C PRO A 68 29.12 14.89 7.82
N LEU A 69 30.06 15.50 8.55
CA LEU A 69 30.70 14.89 9.72
C LEU A 69 29.81 14.84 10.96
N THR A 70 28.68 15.56 10.96
CA THR A 70 27.73 15.60 12.09
C THR A 70 26.68 14.50 12.05
N ILE A 71 26.65 13.74 10.95
CA ILE A 71 25.66 12.69 10.77
C ILE A 71 26.02 11.46 11.62
N PRO A 72 25.09 10.98 12.47
CA PRO A 72 25.33 9.79 13.27
C PRO A 72 25.42 8.54 12.39
N ALA A 73 26.29 7.60 12.77
CA ALA A 73 26.29 6.28 12.17
C ALA A 73 24.90 5.62 12.36
N ARG A 74 24.41 4.94 11.33
CA ARG A 74 23.10 4.26 11.36
C ARG A 74 23.19 2.88 10.73
N GLU A 75 22.38 1.97 11.25
CA GLU A 75 21.98 0.73 10.57
C GLU A 75 20.48 0.82 10.29
N ILE A 76 20.10 0.85 9.01
CA ILE A 76 18.70 0.90 8.62
C ILE A 76 18.23 -0.52 8.34
N GLU A 77 17.16 -0.92 9.01
CA GLU A 77 16.37 -2.08 8.67
C GLU A 77 15.33 -1.70 7.60
N CYS A 78 15.14 -2.54 6.56
CA CYS A 78 14.01 -2.40 5.66
C CYS A 78 12.74 -2.79 6.40
N TRP A 79 11.77 -1.88 6.49
CA TRP A 79 10.49 -2.18 7.13
C TRP A 79 9.69 -3.15 6.27
N ASP A 80 8.98 -4.06 6.94
CA ASP A 80 7.98 -4.90 6.30
C ASP A 80 6.64 -4.15 6.17
N GLN A 81 5.72 -4.75 5.43
CA GLN A 81 4.40 -4.16 5.18
C GLN A 81 3.63 -3.89 6.48
N SER A 82 3.72 -4.78 7.48
CA SER A 82 3.02 -4.63 8.76
C SER A 82 3.49 -3.38 9.50
N ARG A 83 4.79 -3.13 9.54
CA ARG A 83 5.36 -1.94 10.18
C ARG A 83 5.01 -0.67 9.41
N ILE A 84 5.02 -0.70 8.08
CA ILE A 84 4.60 0.43 7.24
C ILE A 84 3.14 0.80 7.54
N GLU A 85 2.25 -0.19 7.59
CA GLU A 85 0.82 0.02 7.89
C GLU A 85 0.59 0.52 9.32
N GLU A 86 1.35 0.03 10.30
CA GLU A 86 1.30 0.50 11.68
C GLU A 86 1.72 1.97 11.81
N GLU A 87 2.80 2.37 11.14
CA GLU A 87 3.27 3.76 11.12
C GLU A 87 2.29 4.67 10.37
N ALA A 88 1.75 4.23 9.23
CA ALA A 88 0.70 4.94 8.51
C ALA A 88 -0.54 5.17 9.40
N ARG A 89 -0.99 4.12 10.12
CA ARG A 89 -2.11 4.21 11.08
C ARG A 89 -1.80 5.17 12.22
N THR A 90 -0.57 5.16 12.73
CA THR A 90 -0.10 6.07 13.78
C THR A 90 -0.17 7.52 13.29
N ILE A 91 0.31 7.81 12.08
CA ILE A 91 0.22 9.14 11.47
C ILE A 91 -1.23 9.57 11.29
N ARG A 92 -2.10 8.71 10.78
CA ARG A 92 -3.53 9.06 10.60
C ARG A 92 -4.24 9.31 11.93
N THR A 93 -3.84 8.60 12.98
CA THR A 93 -4.39 8.80 14.33
C THR A 93 -3.88 10.11 14.96
N GLN A 94 -2.59 10.42 14.82
CA GLN A 94 -1.99 11.60 15.45
C GLN A 94 -2.22 12.90 14.66
N TYR A 95 -2.26 12.82 13.33
CA TYR A 95 -2.29 13.97 12.44
C TYR A 95 -3.35 13.79 11.34
N PRO A 96 -4.64 13.65 11.67
CA PRO A 96 -5.69 13.28 10.71
C PRO A 96 -5.78 14.23 9.51
N ALA A 97 -5.76 15.56 9.75
CA ALA A 97 -5.82 16.55 8.69
C ALA A 97 -4.60 16.50 7.74
N VAL A 98 -3.40 16.23 8.29
CA VAL A 98 -2.19 16.03 7.47
C VAL A 98 -2.35 14.74 6.67
N ALA A 99 -2.73 13.65 7.34
CA ALA A 99 -2.87 12.34 6.74
C ALA A 99 -3.86 12.32 5.57
N GLU A 100 -5.00 13.01 5.67
CA GLU A 100 -6.00 13.15 4.60
C GLU A 100 -5.48 13.92 3.38
N SER A 101 -4.55 14.84 3.58
CA SER A 101 -3.96 15.67 2.52
C SER A 101 -2.81 15.00 1.77
N ILE A 102 -2.27 13.89 2.31
CA ILE A 102 -1.13 13.18 1.72
C ILE A 102 -1.49 12.65 0.33
N VAL A 103 -0.56 12.85 -0.59
CA VAL A 103 -0.56 12.28 -1.93
C VAL A 103 0.65 11.37 -2.11
N VAL A 104 0.53 10.40 -3.02
CA VAL A 104 1.62 9.52 -3.41
C VAL A 104 2.85 10.34 -3.84
N PRO A 105 4.04 10.09 -3.26
CA PRO A 105 5.24 10.85 -3.59
C PRO A 105 5.72 10.52 -5.00
N GLY A 106 6.16 11.53 -5.76
CA GLY A 106 6.73 11.37 -7.10
C GLY A 106 8.25 11.55 -7.15
N SER A 107 8.85 12.01 -6.06
CA SER A 107 10.27 12.29 -5.92
C SER A 107 10.70 12.28 -4.45
N TRP A 108 12.00 12.12 -4.17
CA TRP A 108 12.50 12.08 -2.80
C TRP A 108 12.23 13.40 -2.07
N GLU A 109 12.30 14.50 -2.80
CA GLU A 109 12.07 15.85 -2.32
C GLU A 109 10.61 16.05 -1.85
N ASP A 110 9.66 15.26 -2.33
CA ASP A 110 8.28 15.31 -1.81
C ASP A 110 8.20 14.93 -0.33
N LEU A 111 9.14 14.13 0.17
CA LEU A 111 9.19 13.75 1.58
C LEU A 111 9.54 14.92 2.51
N TYR A 112 10.20 15.97 2.02
CA TYR A 112 10.54 17.16 2.82
C TYR A 112 9.30 17.91 3.32
N ARG A 113 8.13 17.71 2.68
CA ARG A 113 6.86 18.24 3.16
C ARG A 113 6.49 17.64 4.52
N TYR A 114 6.89 16.41 4.78
CA TYR A 114 6.45 15.61 5.92
C TYR A 114 7.55 15.40 6.95
N PHE A 115 8.79 15.17 6.52
CA PHE A 115 9.89 14.77 7.39
C PHE A 115 11.08 15.72 7.30
N ASP A 116 11.76 15.90 8.43
CA ASP A 116 13.02 16.63 8.50
C ASP A 116 14.23 15.73 8.16
N ALA A 117 15.41 16.34 7.99
CA ALA A 117 16.60 15.62 7.56
C ALA A 117 17.01 14.53 8.56
N HIS A 118 16.72 14.76 9.84
CA HIS A 118 17.06 13.85 10.91
C HIS A 118 16.18 12.59 10.89
N ASP A 119 14.87 12.72 10.71
CA ASP A 119 13.97 11.56 10.61
C ASP A 119 14.21 10.79 9.31
N LEU A 120 14.44 11.50 8.19
CA LEU A 120 14.87 10.91 6.92
C LEU A 120 16.17 10.11 7.09
N TRP A 121 17.10 10.61 7.89
CA TRP A 121 18.33 9.89 8.17
C TRP A 121 18.11 8.68 9.09
N LEU A 122 17.50 8.85 10.26
CA LEU A 122 17.45 7.75 11.23
C LEU A 122 16.48 6.63 10.85
N GLN A 123 15.30 6.98 10.31
CA GLN A 123 14.30 5.98 9.93
C GLN A 123 14.57 5.40 8.54
N GLY A 124 15.33 6.12 7.72
CA GLY A 124 15.60 5.79 6.32
C GLY A 124 14.55 6.39 5.39
N ALA A 125 15.03 7.13 4.39
CA ALA A 125 14.16 7.78 3.41
C ALA A 125 13.23 6.79 2.68
N TRP A 126 13.70 5.56 2.41
CA TRP A 126 12.88 4.50 1.81
C TRP A 126 11.69 4.10 2.68
N ASN A 127 11.93 3.85 3.97
CA ASN A 127 10.87 3.44 4.88
C ASN A 127 9.80 4.53 5.00
N LEU A 128 10.24 5.79 5.12
CA LEU A 128 9.34 6.94 5.18
C LEU A 128 8.64 7.20 3.85
N TRP A 129 9.29 6.93 2.70
CA TRP A 129 8.63 6.91 1.40
C TRP A 129 7.46 5.93 1.40
N ALA A 130 7.70 4.68 1.80
CA ALA A 130 6.69 3.63 1.79
C ALA A 130 5.48 3.99 2.67
N VAL A 131 5.70 4.66 3.81
CA VAL A 131 4.61 5.15 4.66
C VAL A 131 3.77 6.24 3.97
N ILE A 132 4.40 7.20 3.31
CA ILE A 132 3.69 8.28 2.59
C ILE A 132 2.97 7.74 1.35
N ASP A 133 3.59 6.78 0.65
CA ASP A 133 3.00 6.06 -0.47
C ASP A 133 1.72 5.30 -0.04
N GLU A 134 1.81 4.52 1.05
CA GLU A 134 0.66 3.80 1.62
C GLU A 134 -0.48 4.76 2.03
N LEU A 135 -0.16 5.86 2.71
CA LEU A 135 -1.16 6.88 3.07
C LEU A 135 -1.81 7.52 1.84
N GLY A 136 -1.01 7.86 0.84
CA GLY A 136 -1.46 8.45 -0.42
C GLY A 136 -2.37 7.51 -1.21
N TYR A 137 -1.99 6.23 -1.29
CA TYR A 137 -2.78 5.18 -1.91
C TYR A 137 -4.13 4.99 -1.20
N GLN A 138 -4.13 4.91 0.13
CA GLN A 138 -5.36 4.83 0.93
C GLN A 138 -6.27 6.04 0.70
N ASN A 139 -5.71 7.26 0.61
CA ASN A 139 -6.49 8.46 0.31
C ASN A 139 -7.10 8.44 -1.09
N GLN A 140 -6.36 7.97 -2.10
CA GLN A 140 -6.90 7.80 -3.45
C GLN A 140 -8.05 6.78 -3.47
N LYS A 141 -7.89 5.66 -2.74
CA LYS A 141 -8.94 4.63 -2.58
C LYS A 141 -10.20 5.23 -1.95
N MET A 142 -10.07 5.97 -0.85
CA MET A 142 -11.20 6.63 -0.19
C MET A 142 -11.89 7.66 -1.10
N LYS A 143 -11.13 8.43 -1.89
CA LYS A 143 -11.69 9.37 -2.87
C LYS A 143 -12.45 8.65 -3.97
N CYS A 144 -11.90 7.57 -4.53
CA CYS A 144 -12.55 6.74 -5.53
C CYS A 144 -13.86 6.16 -4.99
N TYR A 145 -13.87 5.59 -3.78
CA TYR A 145 -15.10 5.12 -3.14
C TYR A 145 -16.11 6.24 -2.93
N SER A 146 -15.67 7.40 -2.46
CA SER A 146 -16.57 8.55 -2.24
C SER A 146 -17.20 9.02 -3.55
N GLN A 147 -16.42 9.06 -4.64
CA GLN A 147 -16.91 9.39 -5.98
C GLN A 147 -17.89 8.34 -6.48
N LYS A 148 -17.56 7.05 -6.36
CA LYS A 148 -18.45 5.94 -6.73
C LYS A 148 -19.78 6.01 -5.95
N ILE A 149 -19.74 6.31 -4.64
CA ILE A 149 -20.94 6.51 -3.80
C ILE A 149 -21.77 7.71 -4.28
N GLU A 150 -21.13 8.81 -4.66
CA GLU A 150 -21.84 10.00 -5.13
C GLU A 150 -22.40 9.81 -6.55
N GLU A 151 -21.69 9.10 -7.43
CA GLU A 151 -22.21 8.64 -8.72
C GLU A 151 -23.41 7.70 -8.53
N ILE A 152 -23.30 6.73 -7.62
CA ILE A 152 -24.41 5.85 -7.20
C ILE A 152 -25.62 6.68 -6.77
N ARG A 153 -25.41 7.70 -5.92
CA ARG A 153 -26.47 8.60 -5.43
C ARG A 153 -27.09 9.42 -6.56
N ASN A 154 -26.28 9.92 -7.48
CA ASN A 154 -26.72 10.77 -8.60
C ASN A 154 -27.34 9.98 -9.76
N MET A 155 -27.11 8.66 -9.84
CA MET A 155 -27.76 7.77 -10.82
C MET A 155 -29.24 7.48 -10.52
N GLY A 156 -29.80 8.03 -9.44
CA GLY A 156 -31.18 7.74 -9.02
C GLY A 156 -31.32 6.27 -8.55
N PRO A 157 -32.53 5.69 -8.52
CA PRO A 157 -32.79 4.33 -8.03
C PRO A 157 -32.27 3.22 -8.97
N ARG A 158 -31.05 3.37 -9.50
CA ARG A 158 -30.34 2.36 -10.29
C ARG A 158 -29.41 1.48 -9.44
N PHE A 159 -29.17 1.83 -8.18
CA PHE A 159 -28.49 0.96 -7.21
C PHE A 159 -29.48 0.46 -6.15
N PRO A 160 -30.11 -0.72 -6.37
CA PRO A 160 -30.97 -1.34 -5.36
C PRO A 160 -30.21 -2.08 -4.26
N LEU A 161 -28.87 -2.04 -4.20
CA LEU A 161 -28.11 -2.74 -3.16
C LEU A 161 -28.05 -1.93 -1.86
N GLN A 162 -28.62 -2.49 -0.80
CA GLN A 162 -28.47 -2.00 0.55
C GLN A 162 -26.99 -2.04 0.98
N PRO A 163 -26.54 -1.13 1.87
CA PRO A 163 -25.15 -1.08 2.31
C PRO A 163 -24.57 -2.42 2.82
N TYR A 164 -25.40 -3.27 3.44
CA TYR A 164 -24.97 -4.59 3.92
C TYR A 164 -24.70 -5.57 2.76
N GLU A 165 -25.43 -5.46 1.65
CA GLU A 165 -25.23 -6.31 0.47
C GLU A 165 -23.92 -5.95 -0.23
N GLN A 166 -23.61 -4.65 -0.30
CA GLN A 166 -22.34 -4.16 -0.81
C GLN A 166 -21.17 -4.62 0.06
N ALA A 167 -21.29 -4.45 1.39
CA ALA A 167 -20.26 -4.90 2.33
C ALA A 167 -20.01 -6.40 2.23
N MET A 168 -21.07 -7.22 2.16
CA MET A 168 -20.95 -8.67 2.00
C MET A 168 -20.18 -9.05 0.72
N ILE A 169 -20.48 -8.42 -0.41
CA ILE A 169 -19.79 -8.71 -1.68
C ILE A 169 -18.34 -8.23 -1.63
N ASN A 170 -18.07 -7.04 -1.07
CA ASN A 170 -16.71 -6.53 -0.90
C ASN A 170 -15.87 -7.45 -0.02
N ASP A 171 -16.38 -7.83 1.15
CA ASP A 171 -15.70 -8.72 2.09
C ASP A 171 -15.39 -10.07 1.45
N PHE A 172 -16.32 -10.62 0.68
CA PHE A 172 -16.09 -11.84 -0.10
C PHE A 172 -14.95 -11.65 -1.11
N VAL A 173 -14.98 -10.60 -1.94
CA VAL A 173 -13.96 -10.39 -2.98
C VAL A 173 -12.59 -10.17 -2.35
N GLU A 174 -12.49 -9.34 -1.31
CA GLU A 174 -11.24 -9.09 -0.58
C GLU A 174 -10.67 -10.39 0.03
N GLY A 175 -11.53 -11.22 0.63
CA GLY A 175 -11.14 -12.54 1.12
C GLY A 175 -10.77 -13.52 0.01
N TRP A 176 -11.43 -13.47 -1.14
CA TRP A 176 -11.14 -14.36 -2.27
C TRP A 176 -9.78 -14.01 -2.90
N VAL A 177 -9.48 -12.72 -3.09
CA VAL A 177 -8.19 -12.26 -3.65
C VAL A 177 -7.05 -12.27 -2.63
N SER A 178 -7.30 -12.58 -1.35
CA SER A 178 -6.21 -12.78 -0.38
C SER A 178 -5.40 -14.05 -0.67
N PHE A 179 -5.96 -15.00 -1.43
CA PHE A 179 -5.26 -16.22 -1.87
C PHE A 179 -4.48 -15.98 -3.17
N MET A 180 -3.25 -16.49 -3.25
CA MET A 180 -2.35 -16.24 -4.37
C MET A 180 -2.87 -16.84 -5.68
N GLU A 181 -3.38 -18.07 -5.62
CA GLU A 181 -3.90 -18.83 -6.76
C GLU A 181 -5.07 -18.10 -7.43
N ASN A 182 -5.94 -17.50 -6.62
CA ASN A 182 -7.07 -16.70 -7.07
C ASN A 182 -6.60 -15.41 -7.73
N ARG A 183 -5.59 -14.73 -7.16
CA ARG A 183 -4.99 -13.55 -7.80
C ARG A 183 -4.38 -13.86 -9.16
N LEU A 184 -3.63 -14.95 -9.27
CA LEU A 184 -3.03 -15.35 -10.55
C LEU A 184 -4.11 -15.64 -11.59
N THR A 185 -5.15 -16.39 -11.20
CA THR A 185 -6.31 -16.67 -12.05
C THR A 185 -7.00 -15.38 -12.50
N LEU A 186 -7.13 -14.41 -11.58
CA LEU A 186 -7.72 -13.10 -11.87
C LEU A 186 -6.84 -12.31 -12.85
N ILE A 187 -5.53 -12.20 -12.63
CA ILE A 187 -4.57 -11.48 -13.51
C ILE A 187 -4.59 -12.04 -14.94
N GLU A 188 -4.66 -13.36 -15.07
CA GLU A 188 -4.69 -14.07 -16.37
C GLU A 188 -6.00 -13.86 -17.14
N TRP A 189 -7.05 -13.34 -16.50
CA TRP A 189 -8.31 -13.06 -17.18
C TRP A 189 -8.13 -12.02 -18.28
N ASP A 190 -8.49 -12.38 -19.51
CA ASP A 190 -8.28 -11.60 -20.73
C ASP A 190 -9.54 -10.87 -21.21
N GLY A 191 -10.64 -10.96 -20.47
CA GLY A 191 -11.93 -10.39 -20.86
C GLY A 191 -12.74 -11.22 -21.85
N SER A 192 -12.24 -12.38 -22.31
CA SER A 192 -12.93 -13.22 -23.30
C SER A 192 -14.19 -13.92 -22.76
N ARG A 193 -14.25 -14.12 -21.45
CA ARG A 193 -15.37 -14.73 -20.72
C ARG A 193 -15.83 -13.83 -19.58
N ASP A 194 -17.07 -14.01 -19.14
CA ASP A 194 -17.58 -13.31 -17.94
C ASP A 194 -16.66 -13.61 -16.75
N ILE A 195 -16.24 -12.56 -16.04
CA ILE A 195 -15.32 -12.63 -14.91
C ILE A 195 -15.87 -13.47 -13.76
N LEU A 196 -17.20 -13.59 -13.63
CA LEU A 196 -17.83 -14.44 -12.62
C LEU A 196 -17.52 -15.93 -12.85
N GLN A 197 -17.15 -16.33 -14.06
CA GLN A 197 -16.76 -17.71 -14.38
C GLN A 197 -15.38 -18.09 -13.82
N LEU A 198 -14.64 -17.14 -13.23
CA LEU A 198 -13.42 -17.44 -12.47
C LEU A 198 -13.73 -18.06 -11.11
N LEU A 199 -14.93 -17.82 -10.57
CA LEU A 199 -15.35 -18.34 -9.26
C LEU A 199 -15.77 -19.80 -9.39
N SER A 200 -15.14 -20.68 -8.61
CA SER A 200 -15.47 -22.10 -8.55
C SER A 200 -16.81 -22.31 -7.82
N PRO A 201 -17.50 -23.46 -8.02
CA PRO A 201 -18.72 -23.78 -7.28
C PRO A 201 -18.55 -23.73 -5.75
N VAL A 202 -17.32 -23.94 -5.25
CA VAL A 202 -17.01 -23.81 -3.83
C VAL A 202 -16.99 -22.36 -3.40
N ASP A 203 -16.44 -21.45 -4.21
CA ASP A 203 -16.42 -20.01 -3.92
C ASP A 203 -17.85 -19.45 -3.83
N TRP A 204 -18.73 -19.87 -4.73
CA TRP A 204 -20.15 -19.49 -4.70
C TRP A 204 -20.82 -19.90 -3.39
N LYS A 205 -20.61 -21.14 -2.97
CA LYS A 205 -21.28 -21.75 -1.83
C LYS A 205 -20.69 -21.32 -0.49
N ASP A 206 -19.37 -21.44 -0.34
CA ASP A 206 -18.68 -21.14 0.92
C ASP A 206 -18.46 -19.64 1.12
N GLY A 207 -18.45 -18.84 0.03
CA GLY A 207 -18.41 -17.39 0.07
C GLY A 207 -19.74 -16.73 0.44
N GLY A 208 -20.83 -17.51 0.55
CA GLY A 208 -22.15 -16.97 0.90
C GLY A 208 -22.75 -16.07 -0.18
N ILE A 209 -22.28 -16.20 -1.43
CA ILE A 209 -22.75 -15.44 -2.60
C ILE A 209 -23.64 -16.31 -3.50
N GLU A 210 -24.19 -17.40 -2.97
CA GLU A 210 -25.19 -18.18 -3.70
C GLU A 210 -26.53 -17.42 -3.78
N GLY A 211 -27.14 -17.40 -4.96
CA GLY A 211 -28.46 -16.77 -5.15
C GLY A 211 -28.43 -15.24 -5.30
N LEU A 212 -27.29 -14.64 -5.66
CA LEU A 212 -27.23 -13.22 -5.98
C LEU A 212 -28.25 -12.86 -7.08
N ASN A 213 -29.01 -11.79 -6.86
CA ASN A 213 -29.83 -11.20 -7.91
C ASN A 213 -28.94 -10.51 -8.97
N GLN A 214 -29.54 -10.11 -10.10
CA GLN A 214 -28.78 -9.53 -11.21
C GLN A 214 -27.93 -8.31 -10.80
N THR A 215 -28.49 -7.41 -9.98
CA THR A 215 -27.77 -6.23 -9.50
C THR A 215 -26.58 -6.61 -8.61
N GLN A 216 -26.77 -7.57 -7.71
CA GLN A 216 -25.71 -8.09 -6.85
C GLN A 216 -24.60 -8.74 -7.68
N ALA A 217 -24.97 -9.51 -8.70
CA ALA A 217 -24.03 -10.14 -9.62
C ALA A 217 -23.27 -9.11 -10.45
N ASP A 218 -23.92 -8.05 -10.92
CA ASP A 218 -23.27 -6.94 -11.63
C ASP A 218 -22.27 -6.20 -10.73
N PHE A 219 -22.64 -5.94 -9.47
CA PHE A 219 -21.71 -5.36 -8.50
C PHE A 219 -20.49 -6.25 -8.22
N LEU A 220 -20.70 -7.57 -8.10
CA LEU A 220 -19.61 -8.54 -7.97
C LEU A 220 -18.67 -8.54 -9.20
N ARG A 221 -19.21 -8.40 -10.41
CA ARG A 221 -18.39 -8.25 -11.64
C ARG A 221 -17.51 -7.03 -11.59
N ASP A 222 -18.07 -5.89 -11.18
CA ASP A 222 -17.36 -4.63 -11.09
C ASP A 222 -16.21 -4.72 -10.09
N GLU A 223 -16.44 -5.32 -8.92
CA GLU A 223 -15.39 -5.47 -7.89
C GLU A 223 -14.29 -6.45 -8.33
N LEU A 224 -14.63 -7.58 -8.95
CA LEU A 224 -13.61 -8.47 -9.50
C LEU A 224 -12.79 -7.80 -10.62
N THR A 225 -13.43 -6.97 -11.44
CA THR A 225 -12.78 -6.24 -12.54
C THR A 225 -11.85 -5.16 -12.00
N TYR A 226 -12.24 -4.47 -10.92
CA TYR A 226 -11.38 -3.55 -10.19
C TYR A 226 -10.12 -4.27 -9.68
N TRP A 227 -10.30 -5.40 -9.00
CA TRP A 227 -9.17 -6.17 -8.45
C TRP A 227 -8.29 -6.80 -9.54
N HIS A 228 -8.85 -7.13 -10.70
CA HIS A 228 -8.09 -7.55 -11.88
C HIS A 228 -7.13 -6.45 -12.32
N GLY A 229 -7.63 -5.24 -12.54
CA GLY A 229 -6.79 -4.09 -12.92
C GLY A 229 -5.70 -3.82 -11.88
N HIS A 230 -6.07 -3.82 -10.60
CA HIS A 230 -5.16 -3.60 -9.48
C HIS A 230 -4.00 -4.60 -9.45
N TRP A 231 -4.30 -5.91 -9.55
CA TRP A 231 -3.28 -6.94 -9.48
C TRP A 231 -2.48 -7.07 -10.79
N ARG A 232 -3.10 -6.82 -11.95
CA ARG A 232 -2.40 -6.79 -13.23
C ARG A 232 -1.38 -5.65 -13.28
N GLU A 233 -1.74 -4.44 -12.84
CA GLU A 233 -0.79 -3.31 -12.82
C GLU A 233 0.43 -3.62 -11.93
N ARG A 234 0.20 -4.25 -10.78
CA ARG A 234 1.26 -4.70 -9.86
C ARG A 234 2.13 -5.82 -10.46
N TYR A 235 1.54 -6.72 -11.24
CA TYR A 235 2.25 -7.81 -11.89
C TYR A 235 3.06 -7.35 -13.11
N GLU A 236 2.51 -6.45 -13.92
CA GLU A 236 3.16 -5.92 -15.13
C GLU A 236 4.20 -4.84 -14.82
N ASN A 237 4.02 -4.10 -13.73
CA ASN A 237 4.96 -3.07 -13.28
C ASN A 237 5.51 -3.31 -11.87
N PRO A 238 6.15 -4.46 -11.56
CA PRO A 238 6.57 -4.76 -10.20
C PRO A 238 7.57 -3.73 -9.68
N ALA A 239 8.38 -3.11 -10.55
CA ALA A 239 9.33 -2.05 -10.20
C ALA A 239 8.67 -0.82 -9.56
N ARG A 240 7.39 -0.60 -9.84
CA ARG A 240 6.61 0.52 -9.30
C ARG A 240 6.09 0.23 -7.89
N PHE A 241 5.99 -1.04 -7.50
CA PHE A 241 5.36 -1.47 -6.25
C PHE A 241 6.28 -2.27 -5.33
N PHE A 242 7.36 -2.83 -5.87
CA PHE A 242 8.31 -3.69 -5.16
C PHE A 242 9.75 -3.37 -5.60
N PRO A 243 10.70 -3.21 -4.65
CA PRO A 243 12.12 -3.12 -4.94
C PRO A 243 12.63 -4.26 -5.83
N THR A 244 13.64 -3.99 -6.69
CA THR A 244 14.21 -4.91 -7.70
C THR A 244 14.69 -6.29 -7.19
N ASP A 245 14.88 -6.43 -5.88
CA ASP A 245 15.32 -7.64 -5.19
C ASP A 245 14.16 -8.46 -4.59
N GLN A 246 12.95 -7.90 -4.47
CA GLN A 246 11.75 -8.59 -3.98
C GLN A 246 10.99 -9.37 -5.06
N TRP A 247 11.48 -9.36 -6.31
CA TRP A 247 10.83 -9.98 -7.47
C TRP A 247 10.75 -11.51 -7.33
N HIS A 248 11.67 -12.09 -6.56
CA HIS A 248 11.68 -13.51 -6.24
C HIS A 248 10.59 -13.93 -5.24
N HIS A 249 9.78 -12.99 -4.71
CA HIS A 249 8.71 -13.30 -3.75
C HIS A 249 7.32 -13.50 -4.39
N LEU A 250 7.13 -13.10 -5.65
CA LEU A 250 5.94 -13.47 -6.44
C LEU A 250 6.06 -14.87 -7.05
N GLY A 251 7.24 -15.48 -7.02
CA GLY A 251 7.51 -16.84 -7.45
C GLY A 251 8.33 -17.65 -6.43
N GLY A 252 7.64 -18.45 -5.61
CA GLY A 252 8.17 -19.77 -5.24
C GLY A 252 8.68 -20.04 -3.82
N LYS A 253 8.71 -19.10 -2.85
CA LYS A 253 9.12 -19.46 -1.47
C LYS A 253 8.33 -18.88 -0.28
N TYR A 254 7.38 -17.97 -0.49
CA TYR A 254 6.41 -17.57 0.55
C TYR A 254 5.00 -18.17 0.38
N ALA A 255 4.80 -18.98 -0.67
CA ALA A 255 3.55 -19.70 -0.97
C ALA A 255 3.05 -20.66 0.15
N LYS A 256 3.81 -20.86 1.24
CA LYS A 256 3.45 -21.75 2.35
C LYS A 256 3.26 -21.07 3.70
N LYS A 257 3.60 -19.78 3.86
CA LYS A 257 3.51 -19.12 5.18
C LYS A 257 2.23 -18.32 5.40
N ASP A 258 1.66 -17.77 4.34
CA ASP A 258 0.41 -17.00 4.41
C ASP A 258 -0.82 -17.80 3.97
N SER A 259 -0.63 -19.05 3.53
CA SER A 259 -1.71 -20.02 3.43
C SER A 259 -2.14 -20.40 4.85
N LEU A 260 -3.16 -19.71 5.36
CA LEU A 260 -3.93 -20.15 6.53
C LEU A 260 -4.18 -21.67 6.39
N PRO A 261 -3.75 -22.50 7.36
CA PRO A 261 -3.87 -23.93 7.21
C PRO A 261 -5.33 -24.35 7.39
N GLY A 262 -5.99 -24.66 6.28
CA GLY A 262 -7.19 -25.50 6.26
C GLY A 262 -8.55 -24.79 6.27
N PRO A 263 -9.62 -25.53 5.94
CA PRO A 263 -10.88 -24.98 5.46
C PRO A 263 -11.83 -24.57 6.58
N LYS A 264 -12.70 -23.59 6.25
CA LYS A 264 -13.90 -23.13 6.96
C LYS A 264 -13.71 -22.65 8.40
N LYS A 265 -13.51 -21.34 8.59
CA LYS A 265 -14.02 -20.63 9.77
C LYS A 265 -14.70 -19.33 9.38
N ARG A 266 -15.98 -19.30 9.71
CA ARG A 266 -16.98 -18.23 9.59
C ARG A 266 -16.40 -16.82 9.84
N PHE A 267 -16.33 -15.98 8.82
CA PHE A 267 -16.39 -14.53 8.97
C PHE A 267 -17.81 -14.09 8.67
N GLY A 268 -18.68 -14.32 9.65
CA GLY A 268 -20.10 -14.00 9.58
C GLY A 268 -20.60 -13.82 11.01
N MET A 269 -20.09 -12.80 11.69
CA MET A 269 -20.57 -12.25 12.96
C MET A 269 -19.56 -11.19 13.41
N LEU A 270 -19.64 -9.97 12.88
CA LEU A 270 -19.02 -8.81 13.53
C LEU A 270 -19.76 -7.49 13.21
N CYS A 271 -20.63 -7.43 12.20
CA CYS A 271 -21.41 -6.22 11.90
C CYS A 271 -22.77 -6.09 12.63
N LEU A 272 -23.13 -6.99 13.56
CA LEU A 272 -24.43 -6.94 14.28
C LEU A 272 -24.36 -6.39 15.72
N GLN A 273 -23.18 -6.02 16.24
CA GLN A 273 -23.06 -5.50 17.61
C GLN A 273 -22.99 -3.96 17.72
N LEU A 274 -23.03 -3.21 16.62
CA LEU A 274 -23.02 -1.75 16.65
C LEU A 274 -24.38 -1.07 16.43
N LEU A 275 -25.47 -1.84 16.34
CA LEU A 275 -26.83 -1.30 16.15
C LEU A 275 -27.77 -1.44 17.37
N VAL A 276 -27.27 -1.91 18.53
CA VAL A 276 -28.07 -2.02 19.78
C VAL A 276 -27.57 -1.04 20.84
N PHE A 277 -27.29 0.20 20.46
CA PHE A 277 -27.21 1.33 21.41
C PHE A 277 -27.66 2.62 20.71
N SER A 278 -28.91 2.66 20.26
CA SER A 278 -29.60 3.90 19.93
C SER A 278 -31.12 3.75 20.11
N GLN A 279 -31.55 3.18 21.23
CA GLN A 279 -32.87 3.42 21.82
C GLN A 279 -32.78 3.27 23.34
N CYS A 280 -32.51 4.39 24.01
CA CYS A 280 -32.93 4.77 25.35
C CYS A 280 -32.61 6.25 25.52
#